data_AF-A0A942V8T3-F1
#
_entry.id   AF-A0A942V8T3-F1
#
_cell.length_a   1.000
_cell.length_b   1.000
_cell.length_c   1.000
_cell.angle_alpha   90.00
_cell.angle_beta   90.00
_cell.angle_gamma   90.00
#
_symmetry.space_group_name_H-M   'P 1'
#
loop_
_entity.id
_entity.type
_entity.pdbx_description
1 polymer ?
#
loop_
_entity_poly.entity_id
_entity_poly.type
_entity_poly.pdbx_seq_one_letter_code
_entity_poly.pdbx_strand_id
1 'polypeptide(L)'
;MDLQTFFLQNEEYIMGGSLTILGIFIGWLLNLIQAVFQNKRADELYLKRKREDLYAKMYDFLMRFEKDIRIRKSTYMAKETKDLLNVIQIESIWGDKQTTDMFYKLWKELYASLPEYKNNFDKIFDENNEKILTFQTRIRKELGIKD
;
A
#
# COMPACT_ATOMS: atom_id res chain seq x y z
N MET A 1 68.93 5.44 9.21
CA MET A 1 68.19 5.00 8.00
C MET A 1 67.24 6.12 7.65
N ASP A 2 67.38 6.69 6.46
CA ASP A 2 66.58 7.83 6.03
C ASP A 2 65.18 7.37 5.62
N LEU A 3 64.17 8.22 5.81
CA LEU A 3 62.77 7.91 5.59
C LEU A 3 62.53 7.51 4.13
N GLN A 4 63.22 8.16 3.19
CA GLN A 4 63.19 7.82 1.77
C GLN A 4 63.70 6.40 1.49
N THR A 5 64.77 5.97 2.16
CA THR A 5 65.34 4.62 1.96
C THR A 5 64.44 3.54 2.54
N PHE A 6 63.74 3.84 3.64
CA PHE A 6 62.75 2.94 4.24
C PHE A 6 61.52 2.74 3.33
N PHE A 7 61.00 3.81 2.73
CA PHE A 7 59.87 3.72 1.81
C PHE A 7 60.22 2.95 0.53
N LEU A 8 61.39 3.17 -0.05
CA LEU A 8 61.85 2.44 -1.25
C LEU A 8 62.04 0.94 -0.99
N GLN A 9 62.50 0.54 0.19
CA GLN A 9 62.67 -0.88 0.54
C GLN A 9 61.36 -1.61 0.85
N ASN A 10 60.33 -0.88 1.27
CA ASN A 10 59.05 -1.47 1.72
C ASN A 10 57.88 -1.09 0.80
N GLU A 11 58.16 -0.49 -0.35
CA GLU A 11 57.18 0.14 -1.25
C GLU A 11 56.11 -0.86 -1.71
N GLU A 12 56.51 -2.07 -2.14
CA GLU A 12 55.59 -3.14 -2.55
C GLU A 12 54.70 -3.62 -1.39
N TYR A 13 55.23 -3.72 -0.17
CA TYR A 13 54.47 -4.15 1.01
C TYR A 13 53.46 -3.07 1.44
N ILE A 14 53.85 -1.80 1.38
CA ILE A 14 52.98 -0.65 1.71
C ILE A 14 51.90 -0.48 0.62
N MET A 15 52.25 -0.63 -0.65
CA MET A 15 51.29 -0.61 -1.76
C MET A 15 50.34 -1.82 -1.72
N GLY A 16 50.83 -3.03 -1.48
CA GLY A 16 50.01 -4.23 -1.37
C GLY A 16 49.07 -4.20 -0.15
N GLY A 17 49.56 -3.71 0.99
CA GLY A 17 48.76 -3.51 2.19
C GLY A 17 47.67 -2.45 2.01
N SER A 18 48.00 -1.31 1.38
CA SER A 18 47.02 -0.25 1.09
C SER A 18 45.96 -0.68 0.06
N LEU A 19 46.31 -1.44 -0.98
CA LEU A 19 45.38 -2.06 -1.92
C LEU A 19 44.42 -3.04 -1.23
N THR A 20 44.92 -3.82 -0.29
CA THR A 20 44.09 -4.76 0.51
C THR A 20 43.10 -4.00 1.38
N ILE A 21 43.54 -2.94 2.07
CA ILE A 21 42.67 -2.08 2.89
C ILE A 21 41.60 -1.39 2.03
N LEU A 22 41.98 -0.89 0.84
CA LEU A 22 41.03 -0.32 -0.13
C LEU A 22 40.00 -1.35 -0.58
N GLY A 23 40.41 -2.59 -0.88
CA GLY A 23 39.51 -3.68 -1.25
C GLY A 23 38.49 -4.00 -0.14
N ILE A 24 38.95 -4.08 1.11
CA ILE A 24 38.08 -4.29 2.28
C ILE A 24 37.08 -3.13 2.42
N PHE A 25 37.54 -1.89 2.27
CA PHE A 25 36.69 -0.70 2.38
C PHE A 25 35.62 -0.65 1.29
N ILE A 26 35.99 -0.93 0.04
CA ILE A 26 35.06 -1.01 -1.10
C ILE A 26 34.03 -2.13 -0.87
N GLY A 27 34.48 -3.31 -0.43
CA GLY A 27 33.59 -4.43 -0.12
C GLY A 27 32.58 -4.09 0.98
N TRP A 28 33.02 -3.45 2.06
CA TRP A 28 32.14 -2.98 3.12
C TRP A 28 31.13 -1.93 2.62
N LEU A 29 31.57 -0.96 1.82
CA LEU A 29 30.71 0.07 1.26
C LEU A 29 29.63 -0.51 0.33
N LEU A 30 29.99 -1.46 -0.54
CA LEU A 30 29.04 -2.12 -1.43
C LEU A 30 27.99 -2.92 -0.65
N ASN A 31 28.40 -3.64 0.40
CA ASN A 31 27.48 -4.36 1.28
C ASN A 31 26.52 -3.42 1.99
N LEU A 32 27.00 -2.27 2.47
CA LEU A 32 26.16 -1.26 3.12
C LEU A 32 25.13 -0.68 2.14
N ILE A 33 25.57 -0.33 0.92
CA ILE A 33 24.66 0.15 -0.14
C ILE A 33 23.60 -0.90 -0.44
N GLN A 34 23.99 -2.17 -0.63
CA GLN A 34 23.06 -3.26 -0.91
C GLN A 34 22.05 -3.46 0.22
N ALA A 35 22.48 -3.42 1.48
CA ALA A 35 21.59 -3.55 2.64
C ALA A 35 20.56 -2.40 2.69
N VAL A 36 20.98 -1.17 2.42
CA VAL A 36 20.08 0.00 2.37
C VAL A 36 19.04 -0.16 1.26
N PHE A 37 19.45 -0.60 0.06
CA PHE A 37 18.51 -0.84 -1.04
C PHE A 37 17.53 -1.98 -0.73
N GLN A 38 18.00 -3.07 -0.11
CA GLN A 38 17.14 -4.19 0.27
C GLN A 38 16.10 -3.78 1.32
N ASN A 39 16.50 -3.01 2.34
CA ASN A 39 15.57 -2.49 3.35
C ASN A 39 14.51 -1.57 2.74
N LYS A 40 14.91 -0.62 1.89
CA LYS A 40 13.95 0.24 1.19
C LYS A 40 12.94 -0.56 0.37
N ARG A 41 13.40 -1.58 -0.36
CA ARG A 41 12.53 -2.47 -1.13
C ARG A 41 11.59 -3.28 -0.24
N ALA A 42 12.05 -3.73 0.92
CA ALA A 42 11.22 -4.44 1.89
C ALA A 42 10.12 -3.53 2.47
N ASP A 43 10.46 -2.29 2.81
CA ASP A 43 9.51 -1.28 3.29
C ASP A 43 8.44 -0.95 2.24
N GLU A 44 8.86 -0.73 0.99
CA GLU A 44 7.95 -0.52 -0.14
C GLU A 44 6.99 -1.69 -0.34
N LEU A 45 7.50 -2.93 -0.27
CA LEU A 45 6.69 -4.14 -0.40
C LEU A 45 5.72 -4.29 0.77
N TYR A 46 6.15 -3.98 1.99
CA TYR A 46 5.30 -4.00 3.18
C TYR A 46 4.14 -3.00 3.05
N LEU A 47 4.42 -1.76 2.66
CA LEU A 47 3.41 -0.74 2.42
C LEU A 47 2.44 -1.15 1.30
N LYS A 48 2.96 -1.74 0.21
CA LYS A 48 2.14 -2.24 -0.88
C LYS A 48 1.14 -3.30 -0.38
N ARG A 49 1.61 -4.30 0.38
CA ARG A 49 0.73 -5.34 0.95
C ARG A 49 -0.32 -4.77 1.89
N LYS A 50 0.03 -3.79 2.72
CA LYS A 50 -0.93 -3.11 3.60
C LYS A 50 -2.01 -2.36 2.82
N ARG A 51 -1.65 -1.72 1.70
CA ARG A 51 -2.63 -1.10 0.80
C ARG A 51 -3.52 -2.12 0.12
N GLU A 52 -2.96 -3.22 -0.38
CA GLU A 52 -3.75 -4.30 -1.01
C GLU A 52 -4.81 -4.84 -0.04
N ASP A 53 -4.41 -5.13 1.20
CA ASP A 53 -5.30 -5.64 2.25
C ASP A 53 -6.38 -4.60 2.64
N LEU A 54 -5.99 -3.33 2.84
CA LEU A 54 -6.93 -2.24 3.12
C LEU A 54 -7.96 -2.07 1.99
N TYR A 55 -7.51 -2.05 0.74
CA TYR A 55 -8.38 -1.81 -0.41
C TYR A 55 -9.33 -2.99 -0.67
N ALA A 56 -8.88 -4.22 -0.40
CA ALA A 56 -9.75 -5.39 -0.40
C ALA A 56 -10.86 -5.26 0.65
N LYS A 57 -10.54 -4.82 1.87
CA LYS A 57 -11.53 -4.56 2.93
C LYS A 57 -12.49 -3.44 2.57
N MET A 58 -12.00 -2.33 2.01
CA MET A 58 -12.84 -1.23 1.52
C MET A 58 -13.85 -1.70 0.47
N TYR A 59 -13.40 -2.48 -0.50
CA TYR A 59 -14.28 -3.05 -1.53
C TYR A 59 -15.31 -4.02 -0.93
N ASP A 60 -14.89 -4.94 -0.05
CA ASP A 60 -15.78 -5.88 0.64
C ASP A 60 -16.83 -5.13 1.48
N PHE A 61 -16.42 -4.08 2.19
CA PHE A 61 -17.34 -3.22 2.94
C PHE A 61 -18.41 -2.61 2.04
N LEU A 62 -18.04 -2.03 0.90
CA LEU A 62 -19.01 -1.38 0.00
C LEU A 62 -20.03 -2.39 -0.53
N MET A 63 -19.60 -3.59 -0.92
CA MET A 63 -20.51 -4.66 -1.36
C MET A 63 -21.46 -5.10 -0.23
N ARG A 64 -20.93 -5.31 0.99
CA ARG A 64 -21.75 -5.70 2.15
C ARG A 64 -22.72 -4.60 2.54
N PHE A 65 -22.29 -3.36 2.49
CA PHE A 65 -23.09 -2.20 2.85
C PHE A 65 -24.22 -1.97 1.84
N GLU A 66 -23.96 -2.09 0.54
CA GLU A 66 -25.00 -2.06 -0.50
C GLU A 66 -26.04 -3.17 -0.25
N LYS A 67 -25.58 -4.40 0.01
CA LYS A 67 -26.47 -5.52 0.34
C LYS A 67 -27.31 -5.25 1.59
N ASP A 68 -26.71 -4.70 2.65
CA ASP A 68 -27.40 -4.35 3.89
C ASP A 68 -28.49 -3.29 3.63
N ILE A 69 -28.18 -2.21 2.91
CA ILE A 69 -29.16 -1.19 2.51
C ILE A 69 -30.31 -1.82 1.73
N ARG A 70 -29.99 -2.64 0.73
CA ARG A 70 -30.97 -3.26 -0.17
C ARG A 70 -31.94 -4.19 0.56
N ILE A 71 -31.41 -5.06 1.43
CA ILE A 71 -32.21 -6.07 2.14
C ILE A 71 -32.98 -5.43 3.30
N ARG A 72 -32.30 -4.62 4.12
CA ARG A 72 -32.88 -4.10 5.37
C ARG A 72 -33.70 -2.84 5.15
N LYS A 73 -33.52 -2.15 4.01
CA LYS A 73 -34.12 -0.84 3.71
C LYS A 73 -33.92 0.15 4.86
N SER A 74 -32.79 0.02 5.56
CA SER A 74 -32.46 0.70 6.80
C SER A 74 -30.98 1.02 6.82
N THR A 75 -30.64 2.09 7.54
CA THR A 75 -29.27 2.55 7.76
C THR A 75 -28.51 1.68 8.77
N TYR A 76 -29.20 0.70 9.36
CA TYR A 76 -28.61 -0.26 10.27
C TYR A 76 -27.73 -1.27 9.53
N MET A 77 -26.42 -1.15 9.73
CA MET A 77 -25.43 -2.11 9.25
C MET A 77 -25.48 -3.41 10.05
N ALA A 78 -25.25 -4.55 9.38
CA ALA A 78 -24.96 -5.78 10.10
C ALA A 78 -23.71 -5.61 10.97
N LYS A 79 -23.62 -6.36 12.08
CA LYS A 79 -22.47 -6.30 12.99
C LYS A 79 -21.15 -6.50 12.24
N GLU A 80 -21.08 -7.49 11.35
CA GLU A 80 -19.91 -7.77 10.53
C GLU A 80 -19.50 -6.59 9.65
N THR A 81 -20.46 -5.94 9.00
CA THR A 81 -20.23 -4.75 8.16
C THR A 81 -19.70 -3.58 9.00
N LYS A 82 -20.23 -3.39 10.21
CA LYS A 82 -19.78 -2.36 11.15
C LYS A 82 -18.37 -2.66 11.70
N ASP A 83 -18.08 -3.90 12.04
CA ASP A 83 -16.78 -4.32 12.54
C ASP A 83 -15.70 -4.12 11.45
N LEU A 84 -16.04 -4.43 10.19
CA LEU A 84 -15.15 -4.18 9.05
C LEU A 84 -14.86 -2.69 8.85
N LEU A 85 -15.86 -1.82 9.01
CA LEU A 85 -15.66 -0.37 8.94
C LEU A 85 -14.67 0.13 10.01
N ASN A 86 -14.76 -0.37 11.24
CA ASN A 86 -13.83 0.01 12.30
C ASN A 86 -12.39 -0.38 11.96
N VAL A 87 -12.19 -1.55 11.37
CA VAL A 87 -10.88 -2.00 10.87
C VAL A 87 -10.36 -1.06 9.78
N ILE A 88 -11.21 -0.73 8.79
CA ILE A 88 -10.85 0.20 7.70
C ILE A 88 -10.46 1.58 8.24
N GLN A 89 -11.18 2.11 9.24
CA GLN A 89 -10.85 3.41 9.83
C GLN A 89 -9.46 3.42 10.46
N ILE A 90 -9.10 2.37 11.19
CA ILE A 90 -7.77 2.22 11.81
C ILE A 90 -6.69 2.05 10.74
N GLU A 91 -6.94 1.21 9.73
CA GLU A 91 -5.96 0.87 8.70
C GLU A 91 -5.85 1.91 7.59
N SER A 92 -6.77 2.89 7.52
CA SER A 92 -6.78 3.96 6.50
C SER A 92 -5.48 4.78 6.45
N ILE A 93 -4.68 4.75 7.52
CA ILE A 93 -3.33 5.33 7.58
C ILE A 93 -2.39 4.78 6.49
N TRP A 94 -2.64 3.56 6.00
CA TRP A 94 -1.81 2.92 4.98
C TRP A 94 -2.25 3.27 3.56
N GLY A 95 -3.49 3.74 3.40
CA GLY A 95 -4.11 4.06 2.12
C GLY A 95 -3.56 5.33 1.50
N ASP A 96 -3.63 5.38 0.17
CA ASP A 96 -3.52 6.65 -0.55
C ASP A 96 -4.72 7.54 -0.20
N LYS A 97 -4.45 8.83 -0.01
CA LYS A 97 -5.46 9.80 0.39
C LYS A 97 -6.59 9.88 -0.64
N GLN A 98 -6.27 9.91 -1.93
CA GLN A 98 -7.28 10.07 -2.97
C GLN A 98 -8.21 8.85 -3.02
N THR A 99 -7.66 7.64 -2.93
CA THR A 99 -8.46 6.42 -2.95
C THR A 99 -9.28 6.25 -1.67
N THR A 100 -8.73 6.65 -0.52
CA THR A 100 -9.45 6.66 0.76
C THR A 100 -10.61 7.68 0.76
N ASP A 101 -10.39 8.88 0.23
CA ASP A 101 -11.43 9.90 0.08
C ASP A 101 -12.54 9.43 -0.87
N MET A 102 -12.17 8.76 -1.97
CA MET A 102 -13.13 8.13 -2.89
C MET A 102 -13.98 7.06 -2.20
N PHE A 103 -13.38 6.22 -1.36
CA PHE A 103 -14.11 5.24 -0.56
C PHE A 103 -15.17 5.90 0.34
N TYR A 104 -14.79 6.91 1.13
CA TYR A 104 -15.73 7.59 2.03
C TYR A 104 -16.81 8.35 1.27
N LYS A 105 -16.48 8.96 0.13
CA LYS A 105 -17.45 9.60 -0.76
C LYS A 105 -18.46 8.57 -1.27
N LEU A 106 -18.00 7.44 -1.79
CA LEU A 106 -18.87 6.39 -2.31
C LEU A 106 -19.76 5.80 -1.21
N TRP A 107 -19.21 5.55 -0.02
CA TRP A 107 -20.02 5.09 1.12
C TRP A 107 -21.17 6.07 1.44
N LYS A 108 -20.88 7.39 1.46
CA LYS A 108 -21.91 8.42 1.67
C LYS A 108 -22.96 8.44 0.55
N GLU A 109 -22.57 8.23 -0.70
CA GLU A 109 -23.50 8.14 -1.82
C GLU A 109 -24.41 6.90 -1.71
N LEU A 110 -23.86 5.74 -1.35
CA LEU A 110 -24.65 4.53 -1.09
C LEU A 110 -25.67 4.78 0.03
N TYR A 111 -25.26 5.43 1.11
CA TYR A 111 -26.17 5.80 2.20
C TYR A 111 -27.29 6.72 1.72
N ALA A 112 -26.97 7.71 0.89
CA ALA A 112 -27.95 8.67 0.35
C ALA A 112 -28.96 8.02 -0.61
N SER A 113 -28.61 6.90 -1.26
CA SER A 113 -29.50 6.17 -2.18
C SER A 113 -30.61 5.37 -1.48
N LEU A 114 -30.52 5.19 -0.15
CA LEU A 114 -31.45 4.37 0.63
C LEU A 114 -32.95 4.71 0.42
N PRO A 115 -33.39 5.99 0.41
CA PRO A 115 -34.79 6.34 0.19
C PRO A 115 -35.31 5.94 -1.19
N GLU A 116 -34.42 5.84 -2.19
CA GLU A 116 -34.78 5.63 -3.60
C GLU A 116 -35.05 4.15 -3.93
N TYR A 117 -34.49 3.21 -3.14
CA TYR A 117 -34.73 1.77 -3.28
C TYR A 117 -36.21 1.38 -3.13
N LYS A 118 -37.05 2.22 -2.52
CA LYS A 118 -38.49 1.93 -2.38
C LYS A 118 -39.22 1.95 -3.73
N ASN A 119 -38.79 2.80 -4.66
CA ASN A 119 -39.51 3.06 -5.92
C ASN A 119 -38.72 2.62 -7.16
N ASN A 120 -37.39 2.59 -7.10
CA ASN A 120 -36.51 2.42 -8.26
C ASN A 120 -35.44 1.33 -8.03
N PHE A 121 -35.83 0.20 -7.45
CA PHE A 121 -34.89 -0.81 -6.97
C PHE A 121 -33.80 -1.21 -7.99
N ASP A 122 -34.20 -1.68 -9.17
CA ASP A 122 -33.25 -2.21 -10.17
C ASP A 122 -32.29 -1.11 -10.64
N LYS A 123 -32.83 0.07 -10.93
CA LYS A 123 -32.05 1.23 -11.36
C LYS A 123 -31.00 1.64 -10.32
N ILE A 124 -31.41 1.78 -9.06
CA ILE A 124 -30.49 2.20 -7.97
C ILE A 124 -29.46 1.11 -7.69
N PHE A 125 -29.85 -0.15 -7.76
CA PHE A 125 -28.91 -1.26 -7.63
C PHE A 125 -27.84 -1.22 -8.73
N ASP A 126 -28.24 -1.06 -10.00
CA ASP A 126 -27.31 -1.01 -11.13
C ASP A 126 -26.36 0.20 -11.02
N GLU A 127 -26.89 1.39 -10.71
CA GLU A 127 -26.09 2.61 -10.50
C GLU A 127 -25.07 2.44 -9.36
N ASN A 128 -25.49 1.88 -8.22
CA ASN A 128 -24.61 1.64 -7.09
C ASN A 128 -23.53 0.59 -7.44
N ASN A 129 -23.89 -0.47 -8.15
CA ASN A 129 -22.96 -1.49 -8.58
C ASN A 129 -21.90 -0.95 -9.56
N GLU A 130 -22.31 -0.11 -10.53
CA GLU A 130 -21.38 0.55 -11.46
C GLU A 130 -20.36 1.42 -10.71
N LYS A 131 -20.80 2.17 -9.70
CA LYS A 131 -19.90 2.98 -8.86
C LYS A 131 -18.91 2.11 -8.06
N ILE A 132 -19.37 0.98 -7.52
CA ILE A 132 -18.51 0.03 -6.80
C ILE A 132 -17.47 -0.60 -7.74
N LEU A 133 -17.86 -0.96 -8.97
CA LEU A 133 -16.96 -1.47 -10.00
C LEU A 133 -15.94 -0.40 -10.47
N THR A 134 -16.37 0.85 -10.56
CA THR A 134 -15.47 1.98 -10.86
C THR A 134 -14.42 2.14 -9.76
N PHE A 135 -14.82 2.01 -8.50
CA PHE A 135 -13.90 2.03 -7.37
C PHE A 135 -12.92 0.85 -7.39
N GLN A 136 -13.40 -0.36 -7.73
CA GLN A 136 -12.54 -1.53 -7.93
C GLN A 136 -11.49 -1.29 -9.02
N THR A 137 -11.89 -0.70 -10.15
CA THR A 137 -11.00 -0.36 -11.26
C THR A 137 -9.92 0.63 -10.82
N ARG A 138 -10.30 1.64 -10.03
CA ARG A 138 -9.35 2.59 -9.44
C ARG A 138 -8.33 1.90 -8.53
N ILE A 139 -8.78 1.01 -7.65
CA ILE A 139 -7.90 0.21 -6.77
C ILE A 139 -6.92 -0.62 -7.60
N ARG A 140 -7.40 -1.36 -8.61
CA ARG A 140 -6.53 -2.19 -9.46
C ARG A 140 -5.45 -1.37 -10.15
N LYS A 141 -5.83 -0.20 -10.68
CA LYS A 141 -4.89 0.74 -11.31
C LYS A 141 -3.82 1.23 -10.34
N GLU A 142 -4.21 1.60 -9.12
CA GLU A 142 -3.26 2.07 -8.10
C GLU A 142 -2.29 0.97 -7.66
N LEU A 143 -2.78 -0.26 -7.49
CA LEU A 143 -1.96 -1.40 -7.08
C LEU A 143 -1.07 -1.96 -8.21
N GLY A 144 -1.25 -1.47 -9.44
CA GLY A 144 -0.57 -1.97 -10.63
C GLY A 144 -0.98 -3.40 -11.01
N ILE A 145 -2.21 -3.79 -10.66
CA ILE A 145 -2.78 -5.09 -10.99
C ILE A 145 -3.32 -4.99 -12.42
N LYS A 146 -2.77 -5.79 -13.35
CA LYS A 146 -3.25 -5.85 -14.73
C LYS A 146 -4.66 -6.44 -14.79
N ASP A 147 -5.42 -6.04 -15.80
CA ASP A 147 -6.77 -6.55 -16.05
C ASP A 147 -6.79 -8.06 -16.31
#